data_AF-A0A517WSB9-F1
#
_entry.id   AF-A0A517WSB9-F1
#
_cell.length_a   1.000
_cell.length_b   1.000
_cell.length_c   1.000
_cell.angle_alpha   90.00
_cell.angle_beta   90.00
_cell.angle_gamma   90.00
#
_symmetry.space_group_name_H-M   'P 1'
#
loop_
_entity.id
_entity.type
_entity.pdbx_description
1 polymer ?
#
loop_
_entity_poly.entity_id
_entity_poly.type
_entity_poly.pdbx_seq_one_letter_code
_entity_poly.pdbx_strand_id
1 'polypeptide(L)' 'MTFAIERGVWYQVSQGIRGIVVGDQNENPYVYLLLEPASHYYQVMTGYHLEPVFWGEQI' A
#
# COMPACT_ATOMS: atom_id res chain seq x y z
N MET A 1 14.63 0.62 7.76
CA MET A 1 13.21 0.49 8.16
C MET A 1 12.42 1.47 7.32
N THR A 2 11.40 0.99 6.62
CA THR A 2 10.56 1.82 5.72
C THR A 2 9.21 2.04 6.40
N PHE A 3 8.67 3.24 6.32
CA PHE A 3 7.37 3.58 6.87
C PHE A 3 6.51 4.21 5.78
N ALA A 4 5.22 3.94 5.83
CA ALA A 4 4.21 4.59 5.00
C ALA A 4 3.23 5.34 5.90
N ILE A 5 2.59 6.36 5.31
CA ILE A 5 1.61 7.21 5.99
C ILE A 5 0.30 7.16 5.23
N GLU A 6 -0.78 6.84 5.95
CA GLU A 6 -2.15 6.91 5.45
C GLU A 6 -3.01 7.63 6.49
N ARG A 7 -3.73 8.67 6.09
CA ARG A 7 -4.57 9.52 6.97
C ARG A 7 -3.90 9.97 8.28
N GLY A 8 -2.59 10.25 8.26
CA GLY A 8 -1.85 10.70 9.44
C GLY A 8 -1.39 9.58 10.37
N VAL A 9 -1.66 8.32 10.03
CA VAL A 9 -1.15 7.15 10.76
C VAL A 9 0.07 6.61 10.04
N TRP A 10 1.16 6.48 10.79
CA TRP A 10 2.38 5.82 10.33
C TRP A 10 2.31 4.34 10.62
N TYR A 11 2.65 3.53 9.62
CA TYR A 11 2.79 2.08 9.78
C TYR A 11 4.08 1.60 9.13
N GLN A 12 4.64 0.53 9.69
CA GLN A 12 5.89 -0.04 9.21
C GLN A 12 5.63 -0.91 7.97
N VAL A 13 6.47 -0.74 6.96
CA VAL A 13 6.50 -1.59 5.77
C VAL A 13 7.74 -2.48 5.86
N SER A 14 7.52 -3.76 6.16
CA SER A 14 8.61 -4.71 6.46
C SER A 14 9.45 -5.09 5.24
N GLN A 15 8.83 -5.32 4.08
CA GLN A 15 9.56 -5.66 2.85
C GLN A 15 9.18 -4.75 1.68
N GLY A 16 7.90 -4.46 1.50
CA GLY A 16 7.42 -3.56 0.45
C GLY A 16 5.91 -3.58 0.29
N ILE A 17 5.43 -2.86 -0.72
CA ILE A 17 4.03 -2.82 -1.14
C ILE A 17 3.99 -3.24 -2.62
N ARG A 18 3.03 -4.08 -3.00
CA ARG A 18 2.83 -4.50 -4.39
C ARG A 18 2.20 -3.39 -5.21
N GLY A 19 2.74 -3.21 -6.41
CA GLY A 19 2.17 -2.33 -7.41
C GLY A 19 2.39 -2.87 -8.81
N ILE A 20 1.70 -2.26 -9.76
CA ILE A 20 1.88 -2.48 -11.19
C ILE A 20 2.52 -1.24 -11.81
N VAL A 21 3.47 -1.46 -12.71
CA VAL A 21 4.06 -0.40 -13.52
C VAL A 21 3.29 -0.33 -14.83
N VAL A 22 2.78 0.85 -15.15
CA VAL A 22 2.05 1.13 -16.38
C VAL A 22 2.80 2.25 -17.12
N GLY A 23 3.13 2.00 -18.39
CA GLY A 23 3.70 3.04 -19.26
C GLY A 23 2.60 3.90 -19.87
N ASP A 24 2.82 5.21 -20.00
CA ASP A 24 1.99 6.06 -20.85
C ASP A 24 2.36 5.94 -22.34
N GLN A 25 1.76 6.78 -23.19
CA GLN A 25 2.04 6.79 -24.64
C GLN A 25 3.48 7.18 -25.00
N ASN A 26 4.22 7.78 -24.06
CA ASN A 26 5.61 8.17 -24.21
C ASN A 26 6.54 7.23 -23.40
N GLU A 27 6.04 6.07 -22.97
CA GLU A 27 6.75 5.09 -22.14
C GLU A 27 7.19 5.61 -20.75
N ASN A 28 6.60 6.71 -20.26
CA ASN A 28 6.87 7.17 -18.89
C ASN A 28 6.26 6.17 -17.88
N PRO A 29 7.02 5.71 -16.87
CA PRO A 29 6.52 4.74 -15.91
C PRO A 29 5.66 5.40 -14.83
N TYR A 30 4.46 4.87 -14.63
CA TYR A 30 3.58 5.18 -13.50
C TYR A 30 3.41 3.93 -12.63
N VAL A 31 3.46 4.10 -11.32
CA VAL A 31 3.26 3.00 -10.36
C VAL A 31 1.91 3.14 -9.71
N TYR A 32 1.07 2.13 -9.85
CA TYR A 32 -0.21 2.01 -9.15
C TYR A 32 -0.13 0.91 -8.11
N LEU A 33 -0.54 1.20 -6.87
CA LEU A 33 -0.58 0.20 -5.81
C LEU A 33 -1.74 -0.77 -6.03
N LEU A 34 -1.49 -2.05 -5.78
CA LEU A 34 -2.57 -3.04 -5.67
C LEU A 34 -3.21 -2.88 -4.29
N LEU A 35 -4.53 -2.95 -4.25
CA LEU A 35 -5.31 -2.86 -3.03
C LEU A 35 -6.10 -4.14 -2.79
N GLU A 36 -6.30 -4.47 -1.52
CA GLU A 36 -7.16 -5.56 -1.06
C GLU A 36 -8.08 -5.08 0.06
N PRO A 37 -9.15 -5.81 0.41
CA PRO A 37 -9.96 -5.50 1.59
C PRO A 37 -9.08 -5.33 2.83
N ALA A 38 -9.27 -4.23 3.55
CA ALA A 38 -8.44 -3.91 4.71
C ALA A 38 -8.54 -4.99 5.78
N SER A 39 -7.41 -5.30 6.41
CA SER A 39 -7.36 -6.07 7.64
C SER A 39 -8.12 -5.33 8.74
N HIS A 40 -8.60 -6.06 9.75
CA HIS A 40 -9.27 -5.44 10.88
C HIS A 40 -8.37 -4.40 11.57
N TYR A 41 -7.06 -4.68 11.67
CA TYR A 41 -6.10 -3.77 12.30
C TYR A 41 -5.90 -2.51 11.47
N TYR A 42 -5.68 -2.65 10.16
CA TYR A 42 -5.51 -1.51 9.27
C TYR A 42 -6.76 -0.63 9.23
N GLN A 43 -7.94 -1.23 9.19
CA GLN A 43 -9.20 -0.51 9.21
C GLN A 43 -9.40 0.24 10.54
N VAL A 44 -9.07 -0.36 11.68
CA VAL A 44 -9.14 0.32 12.99
C VAL A 44 -8.16 1.49 13.06
N MET A 45 -6.96 1.34 12.52
CA MET A 45 -5.95 2.40 12.53
C MET A 45 -6.31 3.57 11.60
N THR A 46 -6.68 3.28 10.36
CA THR A 46 -6.78 4.30 9.30
C THR A 46 -8.22 4.73 9.01
N GLY A 47 -9.19 3.87 9.34
CA GLY A 47 -10.60 4.02 8.97
C GLY A 47 -10.92 3.64 7.51
N TYR A 48 -9.96 3.15 6.72
CA TYR A 48 -10.20 2.73 5.33
C TYR A 48 -10.62 1.27 5.21
N HIS A 49 -11.44 0.99 4.20
CA HIS A 49 -11.90 -0.36 3.86
C HIS A 49 -10.97 -1.10 2.90
N LEU A 50 -9.98 -0.42 2.34
CA LEU A 50 -8.98 -0.98 1.46
C LEU A 50 -7.60 -0.68 2.02
N GLU A 51 -6.67 -1.61 1.84
CA GLU A 51 -5.27 -1.44 2.21
C GLU A 51 -4.34 -1.83 1.05
N PRO A 52 -3.09 -1.34 1.04
CA PRO A 52 -2.10 -1.78 0.08
C PRO A 52 -1.73 -3.24 0.28
N VAL A 53 -1.60 -3.99 -0.81
CA VAL A 53 -1.15 -5.38 -0.73
C VAL A 53 0.32 -5.41 -0.32
N PHE A 54 0.60 -5.85 0.91
CA PHE A 54 1.96 -5.91 1.44
C PHE A 54 2.76 -7.08 0.85
N TRP A 55 4.06 -6.87 0.64
CA TRP A 55 4.97 -7.95 0.28
C TRP A 55 5.46 -8.63 1.57
N GLY A 56 5.02 -9.87 1.81
CA GLY A 56 5.38 -10.64 3.01
C GLY A 56 4.25 -10.73 4.02
N GLU A 57 4.55 -10.53 5.31
CA GLU A 57 3.55 -10.56 6.38
C GLU A 57 2.66 -9.31 6.38
N GLN A 58 1.36 -9.55 6.54
CA GLN A 58 0.31 -8.56 6.72
C GLN A 58 0.21 -8.18 8.21
N ILE A 59 -0.12 -6.92 8.51
CA ILE A 59 -0.19 -6.39 9.88
C ILE A 59 -1.55 -6.68 10.52
#